data_AF-A0A401QPF5-F1
#
_entry.id   AF-A0A401QPF5-F1
#
_cell.length_a   1.000
_cell.length_b   1.000
_cell.length_c   1.000
_cell.angle_alpha   90.00
_cell.angle_beta   90.00
_cell.angle_gamma   90.00
#
_symmetry.space_group_name_H-M   'P 1'
#
loop_
_entity.id
_entity.type
_entity.pdbx_description
1 polymer ?
#
loop_
_entity_poly.entity_id
_entity_poly.type
_entity_poly.pdbx_seq_one_letter_code
_entity_poly.pdbx_strand_id
1 'polypeptide(L)'
;RSDALTVCTGRSDALTVYTGRSDALTVCTGRSDALTVYTGCSDALTVYTGRSDALTVCTGRSDALTVYTGRCDALTVYTGRSDALTDCTGRSDALTVYTGRSDALTVYTGRSDALTVYTGRSDALTVCTGRSDALTVCTGRSDALTICTGCSDALTVYTGRSDALTVYTGRSDALTDCTGR
;
A
#
# COMPACT_ATOMS: atom_id res chain seq x y z
N ARG A 1 22.74 8.59 -11.31
CA ARG A 1 21.59 9.51 -11.43
C ARG A 1 20.98 9.17 -12.77
N SER A 2 19.76 8.65 -12.77
CA SER A 2 19.07 8.23 -13.99
C SER A 2 17.85 9.13 -14.11
N ASP A 3 17.72 9.86 -15.21
CA ASP A 3 16.65 10.84 -15.39
C ASP A 3 15.29 10.13 -15.54
N ALA A 4 15.27 8.98 -16.23
CA ALA A 4 14.11 8.08 -16.24
C ALA A 4 14.54 6.63 -16.56
N LEU A 5 13.99 5.65 -15.84
CA LEU A 5 14.19 4.23 -16.11
C LEU A 5 12.84 3.52 -16.25
N THR A 6 12.67 2.76 -17.33
CA THR A 6 11.47 1.98 -17.59
C THR A 6 11.85 0.51 -17.81
N VAL A 7 11.24 -0.39 -17.04
CA VAL A 7 11.41 -1.84 -17.18
C VAL A 7 10.06 -2.45 -17.49
N CYS A 8 9.92 -3.09 -18.66
CA CYS A 8 8.70 -3.77 -19.07
C CYS A 8 8.99 -5.24 -19.36
N THR A 9 8.27 -6.15 -18.72
CA THR A 9 8.37 -7.59 -18.99
C THR A 9 7.00 -8.22 -19.12
N GLY A 10 6.85 -9.16 -20.07
CA GLY A 10 5.59 -9.87 -20.26
C GLY A 10 5.40 -10.99 -19.24
N ARG A 11 6.39 -11.87 -19.13
CA ARG A 11 6.43 -12.97 -18.17
C ARG A 11 7.84 -13.12 -17.62
N SER A 12 7.96 -13.32 -16.32
CA SER A 12 9.24 -13.46 -15.62
C SER A 12 9.07 -14.37 -14.41
N ASP A 13 10.04 -15.24 -14.14
CA ASP A 13 10.00 -16.05 -12.91
C ASP A 13 10.40 -15.16 -11.72
N ALA A 14 11.53 -14.45 -11.85
CA ALA A 14 11.96 -13.45 -10.88
C ALA A 14 12.45 -12.19 -11.60
N LEU A 15 12.00 -11.02 -11.13
CA LEU A 15 12.51 -9.72 -11.54
C LEU A 15 12.90 -8.92 -10.29
N THR A 16 14.13 -8.40 -10.27
CA THR A 16 14.58 -7.51 -9.23
C THR A 16 15.12 -6.21 -9.83
N VAL A 17 14.63 -5.09 -9.32
CA VAL A 17 15.05 -3.75 -9.74
C VAL A 17 15.64 -3.03 -8.53
N TYR A 18 16.87 -2.54 -8.68
CA TYR A 18 17.55 -1.72 -7.68
C TYR A 18 17.90 -0.35 -8.28
N THR A 19 17.47 0.72 -7.64
CA THR A 19 17.84 2.09 -8.01
C THR A 19 18.25 2.90 -6.78
N GLY A 20 19.38 3.61 -6.88
CA GLY A 20 19.85 4.49 -5.81
C GLY A 20 19.08 5.81 -5.77
N ARG A 21 19.27 6.63 -6.82
CA ARG A 21 18.56 7.90 -7.01
C ARG A 21 18.11 8.04 -8.46
N SER A 22 16.82 8.27 -8.65
CA SER A 22 16.17 8.38 -9.95
C SER A 22 15.09 9.44 -9.93
N ASP A 23 14.96 10.25 -10.98
CA ASP A 23 13.87 11.23 -11.03
C ASP A 23 12.56 10.49 -11.35
N ALA A 24 12.58 9.55 -12.31
CA ALA A 24 11.47 8.65 -12.57
C ALA A 24 11.87 7.16 -12.70
N LEU A 25 11.10 6.26 -12.09
CA LEU A 25 11.19 4.82 -12.28
C LEU A 25 9.80 4.24 -12.58
N THR A 26 9.66 3.53 -13.69
CA THR A 26 8.45 2.78 -14.05
C THR A 26 8.79 1.30 -14.23
N VAL A 27 8.06 0.42 -13.54
CA VAL A 27 8.17 -1.04 -13.69
C VAL A 27 6.81 -1.60 -14.09
N CYS A 28 6.76 -2.32 -15.21
CA CYS A 28 5.57 -2.94 -15.73
C CYS A 28 5.79 -4.44 -15.94
N THR A 29 4.94 -5.27 -15.35
CA THR A 29 5.03 -6.73 -15.36
C THR A 29 3.68 -7.33 -15.70
N GLY A 30 3.61 -8.16 -16.75
CA GLY A 30 2.39 -8.88 -17.11
C GLY A 30 2.09 -9.99 -16.09
N ARG A 31 2.99 -10.97 -15.99
CA ARG A 31 2.93 -12.07 -15.02
C ARG A 31 4.31 -12.33 -14.41
N SER A 32 4.40 -12.38 -13.09
CA SER A 32 5.66 -12.66 -12.40
C SER A 32 5.49 -13.54 -11.17
N ASP A 33 6.32 -14.57 -10.98
CA ASP A 33 6.24 -15.34 -9.73
C ASP A 33 6.79 -14.49 -8.57
N ALA A 34 7.91 -13.78 -8.78
CA ALA A 34 8.43 -12.80 -7.83
C ALA A 34 8.85 -11.48 -8.51
N LEU A 35 8.36 -10.36 -7.98
CA LEU A 35 8.86 -9.02 -8.31
C LEU A 35 9.33 -8.32 -7.05
N THR A 36 10.56 -7.79 -7.08
CA THR A 36 11.10 -6.97 -6.01
C THR A 36 11.67 -5.66 -6.55
N VAL A 37 11.23 -4.54 -5.99
CA VAL A 37 11.70 -3.21 -6.36
C VAL A 37 12.25 -2.51 -5.13
N TYR A 38 13.53 -2.12 -5.20
CA TYR A 38 14.20 -1.35 -4.16
C TYR A 38 14.65 -0.01 -4.71
N THR A 39 14.20 1.06 -4.08
CA THR A 39 14.52 2.44 -4.48
C THR A 39 15.01 3.22 -3.27
N GLY A 40 16.20 3.81 -3.37
CA GLY A 40 16.73 4.68 -2.31
C GLY A 40 15.94 6.00 -2.22
N CYS A 41 16.03 6.81 -3.28
CA CYS A 41 15.31 8.07 -3.43
C CYS A 41 14.71 8.17 -4.85
N SER A 42 13.43 8.53 -4.95
CA SER A 42 12.81 8.83 -6.25
C SER A 42 11.82 9.98 -6.21
N ASP A 43 11.79 10.83 -7.23
CA ASP A 43 10.71 11.83 -7.32
C ASP A 43 9.41 11.12 -7.70
N ALA A 44 9.45 10.19 -8.67
CA ALA A 44 8.32 9.34 -9.03
C ALA A 44 8.71 7.86 -9.18
N LEU A 45 7.98 6.98 -8.49
CA LEU A 45 8.02 5.53 -8.67
C LEU A 45 6.63 5.00 -9.02
N THR A 46 6.51 4.33 -10.16
CA THR A 46 5.28 3.64 -10.56
C THR A 46 5.54 2.15 -10.81
N VAL A 47 4.75 1.28 -10.20
CA VAL A 47 4.79 -0.17 -10.39
C VAL A 47 3.43 -0.66 -10.85
N TYR A 48 3.38 -1.28 -12.03
CA TYR A 48 2.20 -1.94 -12.59
C TYR A 48 2.44 -3.44 -12.70
N THR A 49 1.61 -4.23 -12.04
CA THR A 49 1.67 -5.70 -12.12
C THR A 49 0.31 -6.29 -12.45
N GLY A 50 0.24 -7.08 -13.53
CA GLY A 50 -0.98 -7.78 -13.93
C GLY A 50 -1.31 -8.93 -12.97
N ARG A 51 -0.40 -9.90 -12.87
CA ARG A 51 -0.47 -11.02 -11.92
C ARG A 51 0.87 -11.29 -11.26
N SER A 52 0.89 -11.48 -9.95
CA SER A 52 2.09 -11.96 -9.25
C SER A 52 1.83 -12.88 -8.07
N ASP A 53 2.70 -13.84 -7.82
CA ASP A 53 2.60 -14.61 -6.58
C ASP A 53 3.14 -13.76 -5.41
N ALA A 54 4.31 -13.13 -5.60
CA ALA A 54 4.89 -12.19 -4.63
C ALA A 54 5.31 -10.87 -5.27
N LEU A 55 4.88 -9.74 -4.67
CA LEU A 55 5.36 -8.40 -4.98
C LEU A 55 5.89 -7.72 -3.71
N THR A 56 7.13 -7.24 -3.77
CA THR A 56 7.73 -6.42 -2.72
C THR A 56 8.24 -5.10 -3.28
N VAL A 57 7.80 -3.99 -2.70
CA VAL A 57 8.28 -2.64 -3.03
C VAL A 57 8.83 -2.00 -1.78
N CYS A 58 10.10 -1.60 -1.82
CA CYS A 58 10.80 -0.99 -0.72
C CYS A 58 11.39 0.35 -1.15
N THR A 59 10.93 1.43 -0.54
CA THR A 59 11.30 2.79 -0.91
C THR A 59 11.80 3.56 0.30
N GLY A 60 13.02 4.10 0.22
CA GLY A 60 13.58 4.94 1.28
C GLY A 60 12.85 6.28 1.37
N ARG A 61 12.91 7.08 0.29
CA ARG A 61 12.19 8.34 0.15
C ARG A 61 11.57 8.48 -1.23
N SER A 62 10.32 8.91 -1.31
CA SER A 62 9.69 9.25 -2.59
C SER A 62 8.73 10.43 -2.52
N ASP A 63 8.74 11.30 -3.52
CA ASP A 63 7.71 12.35 -3.58
C ASP A 63 6.37 11.71 -3.99
N ALA A 64 6.37 10.86 -5.00
CA ALA A 64 5.21 10.04 -5.39
C ALA A 64 5.57 8.55 -5.55
N LEU A 65 4.80 7.69 -4.87
CA LEU A 65 4.80 6.24 -5.06
C LEU A 65 3.41 5.77 -5.47
N THR A 66 3.33 5.08 -6.61
CA THR A 66 2.10 4.49 -7.10
C THR A 66 2.29 3.00 -7.41
N VAL A 67 1.46 2.16 -6.81
CA VAL A 67 1.46 0.71 -7.03
C VAL A 67 0.08 0.29 -7.52
N TYR A 68 0.03 -0.35 -8.68
CA TYR A 68 -1.17 -0.93 -9.25
C TYR A 68 -0.98 -2.42 -9.46
N THR A 69 -1.85 -3.21 -8.83
CA THR A 69 -1.78 -4.67 -8.90
C THR A 69 -3.13 -5.24 -9.28
N GLY A 70 -3.18 -6.02 -10.36
CA GLY A 70 -4.41 -6.69 -10.80
C GLY A 70 -4.79 -7.82 -9.85
N ARG A 71 -3.94 -8.84 -9.78
CA ARG A 71 -4.05 -9.95 -8.82
C ARG A 71 -2.68 -10.25 -8.22
N CYS A 72 -2.60 -10.36 -6.90
CA CYS A 72 -1.44 -10.89 -6.21
C CYS A 72 -1.83 -11.94 -5.18
N ASP A 73 -0.92 -12.85 -4.83
CA ASP A 73 -1.13 -13.68 -3.65
C ASP A 73 -0.59 -12.94 -2.41
N ALA A 74 0.64 -12.41 -2.49
CA ALA A 74 1.23 -11.55 -1.48
C ALA A 74 1.75 -10.22 -2.05
N LEU A 75 1.36 -9.11 -1.44
CA LEU A 75 1.89 -7.77 -1.72
C LEU A 75 2.40 -7.12 -0.45
N THR A 76 3.64 -6.65 -0.49
CA THR A 76 4.25 -5.90 0.62
C THR A 76 4.87 -4.61 0.13
N VAL A 77 4.47 -3.49 0.74
CA VAL A 77 5.02 -2.16 0.47
C VAL A 77 5.63 -1.60 1.75
N TYR A 78 6.92 -1.27 1.69
CA TYR A 78 7.64 -0.57 2.73
C TYR A 78 8.07 0.80 2.23
N THR A 79 7.66 1.84 2.94
CA THR A 79 8.00 3.22 2.60
C THR A 79 8.53 3.93 3.85
N GLY A 80 9.77 4.42 3.78
CA GLY A 80 10.36 5.21 4.87
C GLY A 80 9.67 6.57 4.99
N ARG A 81 9.73 7.37 3.92
CA ARG A 81 9.04 8.65 3.82
C ARG A 81 8.46 8.87 2.42
N SER A 82 7.21 9.33 2.35
CA SER A 82 6.62 9.79 1.09
C SER A 82 5.77 11.04 1.22
N ASP A 83 5.69 11.86 0.18
CA ASP A 83 4.69 12.93 0.16
C ASP A 83 3.32 12.34 -0.24
N ALA A 84 3.29 11.53 -1.30
CA ALA A 84 2.11 10.76 -1.70
C ALA A 84 2.42 9.27 -1.93
N LEU A 85 1.58 8.41 -1.34
CA LEU A 85 1.55 6.98 -1.64
C LEU A 85 0.14 6.57 -2.05
N THR A 86 0.04 5.92 -3.20
CA THR A 86 -1.20 5.27 -3.66
C THR A 86 -0.95 3.79 -3.94
N ASP A 87 -1.68 2.92 -3.25
CA ASP A 87 -1.77 1.50 -3.58
C ASP A 87 -3.18 1.18 -4.08
N CYS A 88 -3.27 0.57 -5.26
CA CYS A 88 -4.52 0.13 -5.85
C CYS A 88 -4.40 -1.35 -6.22
N THR A 89 -5.08 -2.19 -5.45
CA THR A 89 -5.03 -3.64 -5.62
C THR A 89 -6.42 -4.20 -5.95
N GLY A 90 -6.54 -4.91 -7.08
CA GLY A 90 -7.79 -5.54 -7.50
C GLY A 90 -8.18 -6.70 -6.59
N ARG A 91 -7.27 -7.69 -6.49
CA ARG A 91 -7.41 -8.85 -5.61
C ARG A 91 -6.08 -9.25 -4.99
N SER A 92 -6.06 -9.50 -3.69
CA SER A 92 -4.92 -10.07 -2.95
C SER A 92 -5.35 -11.18 -2.01
N ASP A 93 -4.49 -12.14 -1.69
CA ASP A 93 -4.74 -12.99 -0.52
C ASP A 93 -4.20 -12.27 0.74
N ALA A 94 -2.97 -11.74 0.67
CA ALA A 94 -2.38 -10.88 1.70
C ALA A 94 -1.85 -9.57 1.13
N LEU A 95 -2.26 -8.45 1.74
CA LEU A 95 -1.73 -7.12 1.46
C LEU A 95 -1.19 -6.49 2.74
N THR A 96 0.06 -6.04 2.70
CA THR A 96 0.66 -5.33 3.83
C THR A 96 1.35 -4.03 3.39
N VAL A 97 0.96 -2.92 4.01
CA VAL A 97 1.58 -1.61 3.80
C VAL A 97 2.19 -1.13 5.10
N TYR A 98 3.48 -0.80 5.08
CA TYR A 98 4.20 -0.18 6.16
C TYR A 98 4.74 1.18 5.70
N THR A 99 4.31 2.24 6.38
CA THR A 99 4.72 3.60 6.07
C THR A 99 5.24 4.29 7.33
N GLY A 100 6.48 4.75 7.30
CA GLY A 100 7.08 5.50 8.41
C GLY A 100 6.42 6.87 8.56
N ARG A 101 6.54 7.70 7.51
CA ARG A 101 5.90 9.02 7.44
C ARG A 101 5.32 9.28 6.05
N SER A 102 4.08 9.75 5.98
CA SER A 102 3.48 10.22 4.72
C SER A 102 2.62 11.46 4.86
N ASP A 103 2.65 12.38 3.91
CA ASP A 103 1.67 13.48 3.94
C ASP A 103 0.29 12.94 3.51
N ALA A 104 0.23 12.16 2.43
CA ALA A 104 -0.96 11.42 2.01
C ALA A 104 -0.66 9.94 1.74
N LEU A 105 -1.46 9.06 2.35
CA LEU A 105 -1.48 7.62 2.07
C LEU A 105 -2.89 7.18 1.69
N THR A 106 -3.03 6.59 0.50
CA THR A 106 -4.29 6.05 0.00
C THR A 106 -4.13 4.60 -0.39
N VAL A 107 -4.98 3.73 0.16
CA VAL A 107 -5.03 2.30 -0.16
C VAL A 107 -6.42 1.93 -0.64
N TYR A 108 -6.53 1.46 -1.87
CA TYR A 108 -7.74 0.92 -2.46
C TYR A 108 -7.59 -0.57 -2.71
N THR A 109 -8.49 -1.37 -2.15
CA THR A 109 -8.49 -2.82 -2.33
C THR A 109 -9.86 -3.32 -2.73
N GLY A 110 -9.95 -4.01 -3.88
CA GLY A 110 -11.21 -4.59 -4.35
C GLY A 110 -11.64 -5.76 -3.48
N ARG A 111 -10.79 -6.80 -3.40
CA ARG A 111 -10.98 -7.98 -2.54
C ARG A 111 -9.66 -8.40 -1.88
N SER A 112 -9.69 -8.72 -0.59
CA SER A 112 -8.53 -9.26 0.12
C SER A 112 -8.91 -10.23 1.24
N ASP A 113 -8.20 -11.34 1.41
CA ASP A 113 -8.43 -12.17 2.60
C ASP A 113 -7.88 -11.45 3.84
N ALA A 114 -6.66 -10.89 3.74
CA ALA A 114 -6.07 -10.05 4.77
C ALA A 114 -5.51 -8.73 4.19
N LEU A 115 -5.91 -7.61 4.77
CA LEU A 115 -5.32 -6.30 4.54
C LEU A 115 -4.80 -5.73 5.86
N THR A 116 -3.52 -5.38 5.89
CA THR A 116 -2.88 -4.76 7.04
C THR A 116 -2.17 -3.47 6.64
N VAL A 117 -2.50 -2.38 7.32
CA VAL A 117 -1.88 -1.06 7.10
C VAL A 117 -1.29 -0.56 8.41
N TYR A 118 0.02 -0.33 8.42
CA TYR A 118 0.75 0.26 9.53
C TYR A 118 1.33 1.60 9.11
N THR A 119 0.96 2.66 9.83
CA THR A 119 1.43 4.01 9.56
C THR A 119 1.98 4.65 10.83
N GLY A 120 3.24 5.08 10.81
CA GLY A 120 3.85 5.78 11.94
C GLY A 120 3.23 7.16 12.14
N ARG A 121 3.37 8.01 11.12
CA ARG A 121 2.74 9.34 11.08
C ARG A 121 2.18 9.65 9.70
N SER A 122 0.95 10.17 9.64
CA SER A 122 0.41 10.72 8.39
C SER A 122 -0.47 11.95 8.55
N ASP A 123 -0.43 12.90 7.63
CA ASP A 123 -1.39 14.01 7.69
C ASP A 123 -2.78 13.52 7.22
N ALA A 124 -2.84 12.74 6.14
CA ALA A 124 -4.05 12.05 5.70
C ALA A 124 -3.82 10.57 5.39
N LEU A 125 -4.66 9.71 5.97
CA LEU A 125 -4.73 8.28 5.65
C LEU A 125 -6.15 7.91 5.19
N THR A 126 -6.27 7.36 3.99
CA THR A 126 -7.52 6.80 3.46
C THR A 126 -7.34 5.34 3.12
N VAL A 127 -8.18 4.48 3.70
CA VAL A 127 -8.24 3.05 3.39
C VAL A 127 -9.64 2.70 2.92
N CYS A 128 -9.75 2.22 1.69
CA CYS A 128 -11.01 1.88 1.06
C CYS A 128 -10.97 0.42 0.59
N THR A 129 -11.86 -0.40 1.13
CA THR A 129 -11.89 -1.84 0.86
C THR A 129 -13.28 -2.28 0.43
N GLY A 130 -13.38 -2.96 -0.72
CA GLY A 130 -14.64 -3.51 -1.21
C GLY A 130 -15.12 -4.67 -0.34
N ARG A 131 -14.35 -5.75 -0.32
CA ARG A 131 -14.59 -6.92 0.55
C ARG A 131 -13.29 -7.41 1.18
N SER A 132 -13.29 -7.67 2.48
CA SER A 132 -12.15 -8.28 3.15
C SER A 132 -12.50 -9.19 4.31
N ASP A 133 -11.87 -10.35 4.44
CA ASP A 133 -12.14 -11.21 5.61
C ASP A 133 -11.54 -10.57 6.87
N ALA A 134 -10.31 -10.06 6.80
CA ALA A 134 -9.68 -9.29 7.86
C ALA A 134 -9.09 -7.96 7.37
N LEU A 135 -9.46 -6.86 8.02
CA LEU A 135 -8.83 -5.55 7.87
C LEU A 135 -8.24 -5.10 9.21
N THR A 136 -6.93 -4.83 9.22
CA THR A 136 -6.23 -4.22 10.36
C THR A 136 -5.60 -2.90 9.94
N VAL A 137 -5.95 -1.82 10.63
CA VAL A 137 -5.32 -0.50 10.44
C VAL A 137 -4.72 -0.04 11.75
N CYS A 138 -3.42 0.21 11.76
CA CYS A 138 -2.66 0.62 12.93
C CYS A 138 -1.93 1.92 12.62
N THR A 139 -2.31 2.98 13.30
CA THR A 139 -1.82 4.34 13.03
C THR A 139 -1.27 4.95 14.29
N GLY A 140 -0.01 5.36 14.29
CA GLY A 140 0.62 6.04 15.43
C GLY A 140 0.04 7.42 15.64
N ARG A 141 0.17 8.30 14.64
CA ARG A 141 -0.41 9.65 14.67
C ARG A 141 -0.96 10.04 13.30
N SER A 142 -2.19 10.54 13.26
CA SER A 142 -2.75 11.18 12.07
C SER A 142 -3.50 12.47 12.31
N ASP A 143 -3.52 13.36 11.33
CA ASP A 143 -4.41 14.53 11.39
C ASP A 143 -5.82 14.11 10.89
N ALA A 144 -5.89 13.33 9.80
CA ALA A 144 -7.14 12.72 9.32
C ALA A 144 -6.98 11.23 9.00
N LEU A 145 -7.88 10.40 9.54
CA LEU A 145 -8.03 8.98 9.20
C LEU A 145 -9.43 8.71 8.66
N THR A 146 -9.51 8.20 7.43
CA THR A 146 -10.76 7.74 6.81
C THR A 146 -10.66 6.26 6.45
N ILE A 147 -11.60 5.47 6.94
CA ILE A 147 -11.71 4.04 6.62
C ILE A 147 -13.10 3.78 6.03
N CYS A 148 -13.15 3.25 4.82
CA CYS A 148 -14.38 2.89 4.12
C CYS A 148 -14.34 1.40 3.78
N THR A 149 -15.25 0.62 4.35
CA THR A 149 -15.34 -0.83 4.10
C THR A 149 -16.72 -1.18 3.56
N GLY A 150 -16.78 -1.91 2.45
CA GLY A 150 -18.03 -2.45 1.93
C GLY A 150 -18.53 -3.62 2.78
N CYS A 151 -17.77 -4.71 2.81
CA CYS A 151 -18.04 -5.88 3.64
C CYS A 151 -16.76 -6.39 4.30
N SER A 152 -16.78 -6.63 5.62
CA SER A 152 -15.66 -7.29 6.29
C SER A 152 -16.05 -8.22 7.43
N ASP A 153 -15.43 -9.38 7.54
CA ASP A 153 -15.73 -10.29 8.66
C ASP A 153 -15.12 -9.74 9.96
N ALA A 154 -13.88 -9.23 9.91
CA ALA A 154 -13.23 -8.55 11.02
C ALA A 154 -12.60 -7.22 10.60
N LEU A 155 -12.94 -6.16 11.33
CA LEU A 155 -12.30 -4.85 11.24
C LEU A 155 -11.65 -4.50 12.58
N THR A 156 -10.34 -4.29 12.56
CA THR A 156 -9.56 -3.84 13.72
C THR A 156 -8.87 -2.52 13.40
N VAL A 157 -9.10 -1.51 14.24
CA VAL A 157 -8.50 -0.18 14.11
C VAL A 157 -7.79 0.17 15.41
N TYR A 158 -6.50 0.46 15.33
CA TYR A 158 -5.69 1.01 16.40
C TYR A 158 -5.23 2.40 16.00
N THR A 159 -5.57 3.41 16.79
CA THR A 159 -5.09 4.77 16.55
C THR A 159 -4.44 5.31 17.82
N GLY A 160 -3.19 5.76 17.72
CA GLY A 160 -2.48 6.35 18.85
C GLY A 160 -2.96 7.76 19.14
N ARG A 161 -2.94 8.65 18.13
CA ARG A 161 -3.54 9.99 18.17
C ARG A 161 -4.12 10.34 16.81
N SER A 162 -5.37 10.80 16.78
CA SER A 162 -6.01 11.27 15.55
C SER A 162 -6.84 12.53 15.81
N ASP A 163 -6.65 13.60 15.02
CA ASP A 163 -7.48 14.81 15.15
C ASP A 163 -8.88 14.59 14.56
N ALA A 164 -8.98 13.87 13.44
CA ALA A 164 -10.22 13.43 12.84
C ALA A 164 -10.19 11.94 12.49
N LEU A 165 -11.23 11.21 12.91
CA LEU A 165 -11.45 9.81 12.58
C LEU A 165 -12.84 9.64 11.95
N THR A 166 -12.89 9.07 10.75
CA THR A 166 -14.13 8.70 10.08
C THR A 166 -14.07 7.24 9.65
N VAL A 167 -15.05 6.45 10.08
CA VAL A 167 -15.16 5.03 9.72
C VAL A 167 -16.55 4.77 9.16
N TYR A 168 -16.61 4.34 7.90
CA TYR A 168 -17.82 3.87 7.23
C TYR A 168 -17.70 2.37 7.01
N THR A 169 -18.65 1.62 7.56
CA THR A 169 -18.75 0.17 7.37
C THR A 169 -20.11 -0.17 6.79
N GLY A 170 -20.15 -0.80 5.62
CA GLY A 170 -21.39 -1.31 5.04
C GLY A 170 -21.92 -2.50 5.84
N ARG A 171 -21.14 -3.58 5.89
CA ARG A 171 -21.41 -4.75 6.73
C ARG A 171 -20.14 -5.22 7.42
N SER A 172 -20.19 -5.36 8.75
CA SER A 172 -19.11 -5.97 9.53
C SER A 172 -19.65 -6.94 10.57
N ASP A 173 -19.01 -8.11 10.69
CA ASP A 173 -19.40 -9.14 11.68
C ASP A 173 -18.68 -8.91 13.02
N ALA A 174 -17.45 -8.39 13.00
CA ALA A 174 -16.72 -7.93 14.19
C ALA A 174 -16.01 -6.59 13.95
N LEU A 175 -16.16 -5.67 14.90
CA LEU A 175 -15.49 -4.37 14.94
C LEU A 175 -14.73 -4.24 16.26
N THR A 176 -13.41 -4.00 16.18
CA THR A 176 -12.57 -3.61 17.32
C THR A 176 -11.95 -2.26 17.03
N ASP A 177 -12.24 -1.26 17.84
CA ASP A 177 -11.61 0.06 17.76
C ASP A 177 -10.91 0.40 19.09
N CYS A 178 -9.61 0.63 19.01
CA CYS A 178 -8.73 0.96 20.12
C CYS A 178 -8.11 2.32 19.85
N THR A 179 -8.86 3.37 20.17
CA THR A 179 -8.43 4.76 20.07
C THR A 179 -7.73 5.19 21.36
N GLY A 180 -6.41 5.38 21.27
CA GLY A 180 -5.64 6.13 22.25
C GLY A 180 -6.00 7.60 22.17
N ARG A 181 -6.20 8.23 23.33
CA ARG A 181 -6.43 9.68 23.44
C ARG A 181 -5.10 10.40 23.68
#